data_AF-A0A257AV07-F1
#
_entry.id   AF-A0A257AV07-F1
#
_cell.length_a   1.000
_cell.length_b   1.000
_cell.length_c   1.000
_cell.angle_alpha   90.00
_cell.angle_beta   90.00
_cell.angle_gamma   90.00
#
_symmetry.space_group_name_H-M   'P 1'
#
loop_
_entity.id
_entity.type
_entity.pdbx_description
1 polymer ?
#
loop_
_entity_poly.entity_id
_entity_poly.type
_entity_poly.pdbx_seq_one_letter_code
_entity_poly.pdbx_strand_id
1 'polypeptide(L)'
;RRFAKAGYSTIAPELYARQGDVSKIENFQKIISDVVSKVPDAQVMSDLDAAVEFAAKQGKGDKNRLAVTGFCWGGRITWLYAAHNPKVKAGGAWYGRLVGQPSEMTPKHPVDVAANIKGAVLGFYGGKDTGIPLDTVEKMREAIKAAGGKSEIIVYPN
;
A
#
# COMPACT_ATOMS: atom_id res chain seq x y z
N ARG A 1 3.06 0.75 18.91
CA ARG A 1 3.93 -0.44 19.18
C ARG A 1 3.19 -1.80 19.07
N ARG A 2 2.04 -1.91 18.36
CA ARG A 2 1.24 -3.16 18.31
C ARG A 2 1.99 -4.33 17.65
N PHE A 3 2.56 -4.11 16.47
CA PHE A 3 3.31 -5.15 15.75
C PHE A 3 4.60 -5.59 16.45
N ALA A 4 5.37 -4.65 17.02
CA ALA A 4 6.55 -4.99 17.82
C ALA A 4 6.21 -5.88 19.03
N LYS A 5 5.08 -5.61 19.71
CA LYS A 5 4.58 -6.47 20.79
C LYS A 5 4.16 -7.86 20.31
N ALA A 6 3.79 -8.00 19.05
CA ALA A 6 3.48 -9.28 18.40
C ALA A 6 4.72 -9.97 17.81
N GLY A 7 5.94 -9.46 18.06
CA GLY A 7 7.20 -10.09 17.64
C GLY A 7 7.72 -9.67 16.28
N TYR A 8 7.14 -8.65 15.63
CA TYR A 8 7.62 -8.15 14.34
C TYR A 8 8.67 -7.04 14.52
N SER A 9 9.74 -7.09 13.72
CA SER A 9 10.58 -5.91 13.49
C SER A 9 9.88 -4.99 12.51
N THR A 10 9.58 -3.75 12.92
CA THR A 10 8.75 -2.83 12.15
C THR A 10 9.46 -1.52 11.87
N ILE A 11 9.32 -1.04 10.64
CA ILE A 11 9.76 0.28 10.19
C ILE A 11 8.58 1.00 9.53
N ALA A 12 8.49 2.31 9.76
CA ALA A 12 7.53 3.20 9.12
C ALA A 12 8.31 4.41 8.57
N PRO A 13 8.73 4.39 7.29
CA PRO A 13 9.49 5.48 6.70
C PRO A 13 8.61 6.73 6.50
N GLU A 14 9.22 7.91 6.60
CA GLU A 14 8.57 9.19 6.28
C GLU A 14 8.61 9.42 4.76
N LEU A 15 7.59 8.90 4.06
CA LEU A 15 7.55 8.81 2.59
C LEU A 15 7.32 10.16 1.91
N TYR A 16 6.89 11.19 2.66
CA TYR A 16 6.61 12.52 2.12
C TYR A 16 7.74 13.53 2.38
N ALA A 17 8.81 13.12 3.07
CA ALA A 17 9.89 14.00 3.52
C ALA A 17 10.46 14.93 2.43
N ARG A 18 10.44 14.51 1.15
CA ARG A 18 10.94 15.32 0.03
C ARG A 18 9.92 16.34 -0.50
N GLN A 19 8.62 16.07 -0.34
CA GLN A 19 7.53 16.88 -0.88
C GLN A 19 6.97 17.85 0.16
N GLY A 20 7.02 17.51 1.44
CA GLY A 20 6.59 18.39 2.51
C GLY A 20 6.32 17.68 3.83
N ASP A 21 6.25 18.48 4.89
CA ASP A 21 5.95 18.03 6.25
C ASP A 21 4.44 18.18 6.51
N VAL A 22 3.70 17.08 6.35
CA VAL A 22 2.24 17.07 6.50
C VAL A 22 1.78 17.35 7.93
N SER A 23 2.66 17.23 8.93
CA SER A 23 2.31 17.54 10.33
C SER A 23 2.10 19.03 10.58
N LYS A 24 2.54 19.88 9.64
CA LYS A 24 2.40 21.35 9.69
C LYS A 24 1.21 21.87 8.90
N ILE A 25 0.41 20.99 8.29
CA ILE A 25 -0.72 21.36 7.45
C ILE A 25 -1.98 20.79 8.08
N GLU A 26 -2.85 21.66 8.60
CA GLU A 26 -4.10 21.21 9.25
C GLU A 26 -5.18 20.81 8.24
N ASN A 27 -5.21 21.49 7.08
CA ASN A 27 -6.24 21.26 6.08
C ASN A 27 -5.94 20.02 5.24
N PHE A 28 -6.82 19.01 5.33
CA PHE A 28 -6.66 17.75 4.62
C PHE A 28 -6.58 17.92 3.09
N GLN A 29 -7.42 18.78 2.50
CA GLN A 29 -7.41 19.03 1.06
C GLN A 29 -6.06 19.61 0.61
N LYS A 30 -5.46 20.51 1.40
CA LYS A 30 -4.11 21.04 1.16
C LYS A 30 -3.03 19.97 1.30
N ILE A 31 -3.13 19.06 2.28
CA ILE A 31 -2.20 17.91 2.36
C ILE A 31 -2.23 17.13 1.05
N ILE A 32 -3.43 16.87 0.52
CA ILE A 32 -3.58 16.12 -0.74
C ILE A 32 -3.04 16.90 -1.93
N SER A 33 -3.47 18.16 -2.13
CA SER A 33 -3.08 18.95 -3.30
C SER A 33 -1.61 19.33 -3.28
N ASP A 34 -1.06 19.68 -2.13
CA ASP A 34 0.25 20.33 -2.06
C ASP A 34 1.38 19.33 -1.86
N VAL A 35 1.08 18.17 -1.24
CA VAL A 35 2.06 17.13 -0.90
C VAL A 35 1.73 15.81 -1.59
N VAL A 36 0.65 15.12 -1.21
CA VAL A 36 0.40 13.72 -1.60
C VAL A 36 0.31 13.54 -3.12
N SER A 37 -0.32 14.49 -3.83
CA SER A 37 -0.46 14.44 -5.29
C SER A 37 0.87 14.57 -6.05
N LYS A 38 1.93 15.02 -5.38
CA LYS A 38 3.27 15.27 -5.95
C LYS A 38 4.29 14.22 -5.55
N VAL A 39 3.87 13.14 -4.87
CA VAL A 39 4.74 12.03 -4.47
C VAL A 39 4.68 10.96 -5.56
N PRO A 40 5.76 10.74 -6.34
CA PRO A 40 5.74 9.74 -7.40
C PRO A 40 5.73 8.32 -6.81
N ASP A 41 4.92 7.41 -7.37
CA ASP A 41 4.90 6.01 -6.92
C ASP A 41 6.29 5.36 -6.98
N ALA A 42 7.09 5.69 -8.01
CA ALA A 42 8.45 5.18 -8.16
C ALA A 42 9.37 5.58 -6.99
N GLN A 43 9.21 6.80 -6.46
CA GLN A 43 9.91 7.23 -5.25
C GLN A 43 9.51 6.34 -4.08
N VAL A 44 8.21 6.13 -3.88
CA VAL A 44 7.68 5.34 -2.76
C VAL A 44 8.20 3.90 -2.80
N MET A 45 8.20 3.26 -3.98
CA MET A 45 8.71 1.89 -4.11
C MET A 45 10.20 1.81 -3.76
N SER A 46 11.00 2.76 -4.25
CA SER A 46 12.43 2.85 -3.95
C SER A 46 12.71 3.08 -2.46
N ASP A 47 11.94 3.97 -1.82
CA ASP A 47 12.06 4.26 -0.39
C ASP A 47 11.69 3.06 0.48
N LEU A 48 10.67 2.29 0.09
CA LEU A 48 10.28 1.07 0.79
C LEU A 48 11.35 -0.01 0.66
N ASP A 49 11.96 -0.18 -0.52
CA ASP A 49 13.10 -1.08 -0.68
C ASP A 49 14.29 -0.67 0.20
N ALA A 50 14.61 0.63 0.24
CA ALA A 50 15.65 1.16 1.12
C ALA A 50 15.33 0.93 2.60
N ALA A 51 14.06 1.08 3.01
CA ALA A 51 13.62 0.81 4.38
C ALA A 51 13.75 -0.67 4.76
N VAL A 52 13.43 -1.60 3.84
CA VAL A 52 13.64 -3.04 4.03
C VAL A 52 15.12 -3.36 4.18
N GLU A 53 15.96 -2.79 3.32
CA GLU A 53 17.42 -2.98 3.38
C GLU A 53 18.01 -2.45 4.69
N PHE A 54 17.57 -1.28 5.13
CA PHE A 54 17.96 -0.71 6.43
C PHE A 54 17.53 -1.63 7.58
N ALA A 55 16.26 -2.06 7.63
CA ALA A 55 15.74 -2.91 8.70
C ALA A 55 16.48 -4.25 8.81
N ALA A 56 16.90 -4.83 7.68
CA ALA A 56 17.71 -6.04 7.65
C ALA A 56 19.14 -5.79 8.16
N LYS A 57 19.78 -4.68 7.76
CA LYS A 57 21.13 -4.32 8.23
C LYS A 57 21.19 -4.06 9.73
N GLN A 58 20.11 -3.60 10.34
CA GLN A 58 20.02 -3.42 11.81
C GLN A 58 19.96 -4.75 12.58
N GLY A 59 20.02 -5.91 11.90
CA GLY A 59 20.12 -7.24 12.51
C GLY A 59 18.81 -7.77 13.12
N LYS A 60 17.72 -7.01 13.02
CA LYS A 60 16.40 -7.37 13.59
C LYS A 60 15.38 -7.79 12.55
N GLY A 61 15.64 -7.55 11.26
CA GLY A 61 14.75 -7.89 10.15
C GLY A 61 15.27 -9.06 9.32
N ASP A 62 14.36 -9.91 8.84
CA ASP A 62 14.65 -10.97 7.87
C ASP A 62 13.94 -10.66 6.54
N LYS A 63 14.71 -10.45 5.48
CA LYS A 63 14.19 -10.11 4.14
C LYS A 63 13.38 -11.24 3.51
N ASN A 64 13.56 -12.48 3.95
CA ASN A 64 12.80 -13.62 3.46
C ASN A 64 11.42 -13.76 4.12
N ARG A 65 11.20 -13.01 5.21
CA ARG A 65 9.95 -12.96 5.99
C ARG A 65 9.32 -11.56 5.92
N LEU A 66 9.40 -10.93 4.76
CA LEU A 66 8.92 -9.57 4.53
C LEU A 66 7.39 -9.53 4.41
N ALA A 67 6.76 -8.62 5.15
CA ALA A 67 5.36 -8.27 5.02
C ALA A 67 5.19 -6.74 4.99
N VAL A 68 4.12 -6.27 4.35
CA VAL A 68 3.80 -4.84 4.23
C VAL A 68 2.36 -4.58 4.66
N THR A 69 2.10 -3.48 5.35
CA THR A 69 0.74 -3.05 5.66
C THR A 69 0.66 -1.54 5.67
N GLY A 70 -0.48 -1.00 5.25
CA GLY A 70 -0.70 0.43 5.18
C GLY A 70 -2.18 0.78 5.09
N PHE A 71 -2.48 2.04 5.39
CA PHE A 71 -3.84 2.54 5.58
C PHE A 71 -4.13 3.71 4.63
N CYS A 72 -5.35 3.79 4.10
CA CYS A 72 -5.76 4.82 3.14
C CYS A 72 -4.81 4.85 1.94
N TRP A 73 -4.09 5.95 1.72
CA TRP A 73 -3.02 6.04 0.71
C TRP A 73 -2.00 4.89 0.85
N GLY A 74 -1.61 4.55 2.08
CA GLY A 74 -0.72 3.42 2.37
C GLY A 74 -1.34 2.05 2.04
N GLY A 75 -2.67 1.94 2.04
CA GLY A 75 -3.38 0.73 1.61
C GLY A 75 -3.22 0.51 0.11
N ARG A 76 -3.29 1.58 -0.69
CA ARG A 76 -2.98 1.53 -2.13
C ARG A 76 -1.51 1.14 -2.33
N ILE A 77 -0.60 1.78 -1.62
CA ILE A 77 0.83 1.47 -1.68
C ILE A 77 1.15 0.03 -1.28
N THR A 78 0.40 -0.57 -0.35
CA THR A 78 0.57 -1.98 0.04
C THR A 78 0.37 -2.92 -1.15
N TRP A 79 -0.68 -2.71 -1.95
CA TRP A 79 -0.93 -3.47 -3.17
C TRP A 79 0.20 -3.30 -4.19
N LEU A 80 0.62 -2.05 -4.43
CA LEU A 80 1.68 -1.74 -5.40
C LEU A 80 3.03 -2.32 -4.98
N TYR A 81 3.38 -2.20 -3.69
CA TYR A 81 4.65 -2.71 -3.19
C TYR A 81 4.72 -4.23 -3.20
N ALA A 82 3.60 -4.92 -2.93
CA ALA A 82 3.50 -6.38 -3.07
C ALA A 82 3.67 -6.86 -4.52
N ALA A 83 3.30 -6.02 -5.50
CA ALA A 83 3.54 -6.28 -6.92
C ALA A 83 4.97 -5.91 -7.37
N HIS A 84 5.57 -4.90 -6.73
CA HIS A 84 6.92 -4.40 -7.03
C HIS A 84 8.02 -5.32 -6.49
N ASN A 85 7.94 -5.72 -5.22
CA ASN A 85 9.00 -6.49 -4.57
C ASN A 85 8.57 -7.97 -4.38
N PRO A 86 9.13 -8.92 -5.16
CA PRO A 86 8.73 -10.34 -5.10
C PRO A 86 9.11 -11.04 -3.79
N LYS A 87 9.88 -10.39 -2.90
CA LYS A 87 10.18 -10.91 -1.56
C LYS A 87 9.03 -10.71 -0.58
N VAL A 88 8.09 -9.80 -0.87
CA VAL A 88 6.89 -9.60 -0.04
C VAL A 88 6.06 -10.89 -0.01
N LYS A 89 5.96 -11.50 1.17
CA LYS A 89 5.21 -12.75 1.39
C LYS A 89 3.74 -12.48 1.72
N ALA A 90 3.48 -11.40 2.46
CA ALA A 90 2.14 -11.03 2.89
C ALA A 90 1.92 -9.51 2.87
N GLY A 91 0.69 -9.11 2.54
CA GLY A 91 0.25 -7.71 2.58
C GLY A 91 -1.06 -7.55 3.36
N GLY A 92 -1.20 -6.47 4.12
CA GLY A 92 -2.46 -6.05 4.73
C GLY A 92 -2.84 -4.66 4.25
N ALA A 93 -3.73 -4.57 3.27
CA ALA A 93 -4.11 -3.32 2.62
C ALA A 93 -5.44 -2.78 3.18
N TRP A 94 -5.39 -1.67 3.91
CA TRP A 94 -6.58 -1.12 4.55
C TRP A 94 -7.12 0.06 3.75
N TYR A 95 -8.34 -0.08 3.21
CA TYR A 95 -9.12 0.95 2.51
C TYR A 95 -8.26 1.80 1.57
N GLY A 96 -7.51 1.13 0.70
CA GLY A 96 -6.66 1.78 -0.30
C GLY A 96 -7.35 1.90 -1.65
N ARG A 97 -7.27 3.06 -2.30
CA ARG A 97 -7.86 3.26 -3.64
C ARG A 97 -7.39 2.18 -4.62
N LEU A 98 -8.36 1.48 -5.24
CA LEU A 98 -8.13 0.32 -6.11
C LEU A 98 -8.07 0.67 -7.60
N VAL A 99 -8.86 1.67 -8.02
CA VAL A 99 -8.98 2.13 -9.40
C VAL A 99 -8.78 3.64 -9.44
N GLY A 100 -8.16 4.15 -10.48
CA GLY A 100 -8.01 5.57 -10.74
C GLY A 100 -7.56 5.85 -12.16
N GLN A 101 -7.57 7.12 -12.54
CA GLN A 101 -6.94 7.54 -13.79
C GLN A 101 -5.41 7.53 -13.61
N PRO A 102 -4.66 6.92 -14.55
CA PRO A 102 -3.21 7.01 -14.56
C PRO A 102 -2.74 8.47 -14.69
N SER A 103 -1.61 8.77 -14.06
CA SER A 103 -0.88 10.03 -14.23
C SER A 103 0.62 9.76 -14.24
N GLU A 104 1.44 10.76 -14.53
CA GLU A 104 2.90 10.64 -14.42
C GLU A 104 3.34 10.27 -12.98
N MET A 105 2.67 10.84 -11.98
CA MET A 105 2.96 10.56 -10.56
C MET A 105 2.46 9.18 -10.12
N THR A 106 1.30 8.77 -10.63
CA THR A 106 0.62 7.52 -10.27
C THR A 106 0.22 6.74 -11.52
N PRO A 107 1.16 6.09 -12.21
CA PRO A 107 0.93 5.51 -13.53
C PRO A 107 0.11 4.22 -13.52
N LYS A 108 0.00 3.55 -12.37
CA LYS A 108 -0.76 2.31 -12.19
C LYS A 108 -1.56 2.34 -10.90
N HIS A 109 -2.63 1.58 -10.87
CA HIS A 109 -3.45 1.34 -9.68
C HIS A 109 -3.47 -0.16 -9.35
N PRO A 110 -3.93 -0.56 -8.15
CA PRO A 110 -3.93 -1.96 -7.72
C PRO A 110 -4.51 -2.95 -8.74
N VAL A 111 -5.60 -2.58 -9.43
CA VAL A 111 -6.21 -3.42 -10.47
C VAL A 111 -5.26 -3.75 -11.63
N ASP A 112 -4.35 -2.85 -11.97
CA ASP A 112 -3.43 -2.99 -13.10
C ASP A 112 -2.24 -3.91 -12.78
N VAL A 113 -2.00 -4.20 -11.50
CA VAL A 113 -0.82 -4.93 -11.02
C VAL A 113 -1.16 -6.23 -10.31
N ALA A 114 -2.43 -6.63 -10.25
CA ALA A 114 -2.86 -7.85 -9.56
C ALA A 114 -2.08 -9.11 -10.00
N ALA A 115 -1.80 -9.25 -11.30
CA ALA A 115 -1.02 -10.37 -11.86
C ALA A 115 0.47 -10.38 -11.45
N ASN A 116 0.99 -9.26 -10.98
CA ASN A 116 2.40 -9.13 -10.58
C ASN A 116 2.62 -9.48 -9.10
N ILE A 117 1.55 -9.56 -8.30
CA ILE A 117 1.64 -9.89 -6.87
C ILE A 117 2.05 -11.35 -6.70
N LYS A 118 3.21 -11.58 -6.07
CA LYS A 118 3.74 -12.93 -5.80
C LYS A 118 3.37 -13.46 -4.41
N GLY A 119 3.15 -12.56 -3.45
CA GLY A 119 2.68 -12.89 -2.10
C GLY A 119 1.16 -13.02 -2.01
N ALA A 120 0.64 -13.04 -0.78
CA ALA A 120 -0.79 -12.95 -0.50
C ALA A 120 -1.11 -11.59 0.12
N VAL A 121 -2.02 -10.81 -0.48
CA VAL A 121 -2.48 -9.54 0.09
C VAL A 121 -3.93 -9.68 0.51
N LEU A 122 -4.21 -9.34 1.78
CA LEU A 122 -5.56 -9.25 2.30
C LEU A 122 -5.99 -7.78 2.33
N GLY A 123 -7.03 -7.46 1.57
CA GLY A 123 -7.67 -6.15 1.56
C GLY A 123 -8.78 -6.05 2.60
N PHE A 124 -8.83 -4.93 3.31
CA PHE A 124 -9.85 -4.61 4.32
C PHE A 124 -10.58 -3.33 3.90
N TYR A 125 -11.83 -3.45 3.44
CA TYR A 125 -12.59 -2.35 2.85
C TYR A 125 -13.94 -2.15 3.55
N GLY A 126 -14.42 -0.91 3.62
CA GLY A 126 -15.73 -0.58 4.19
C GLY A 126 -16.82 -0.57 3.13
N GLY A 127 -17.96 -1.20 3.41
CA GLY A 127 -19.12 -1.24 2.52
C GLY A 127 -19.84 0.10 2.37
N LYS A 128 -19.58 1.04 3.30
CA LYS A 128 -20.10 2.42 3.29
C LYS A 128 -19.07 3.46 2.87
N ASP A 129 -17.88 3.04 2.45
CA ASP A 129 -16.84 3.96 2.00
C ASP A 129 -17.19 4.51 0.61
N THR A 130 -17.70 5.74 0.56
CA THR A 130 -18.03 6.40 -0.71
C THR A 130 -16.80 6.86 -1.48
N GLY A 131 -15.63 6.95 -0.84
CA GLY A 131 -14.35 7.23 -1.50
C GLY A 131 -13.79 6.01 -2.23
N ILE A 132 -14.24 4.81 -1.87
CA ILE A 132 -13.88 3.55 -2.53
C ILE A 132 -15.16 2.74 -2.80
N PRO A 133 -15.92 3.10 -3.84
CA PRO A 133 -17.16 2.43 -4.17
C PRO A 133 -16.96 0.92 -4.42
N LEU A 134 -17.98 0.13 -4.07
CA LEU A 134 -17.93 -1.34 -4.14
C LEU A 134 -17.68 -1.87 -5.56
N ASP A 135 -18.07 -1.15 -6.61
CA ASP A 135 -17.76 -1.56 -7.99
C ASP A 135 -16.23 -1.59 -8.25
N THR A 136 -15.47 -0.70 -7.61
CA THR A 136 -14.00 -0.71 -7.68
C THR A 136 -13.39 -1.89 -6.90
N VAL A 137 -14.05 -2.33 -5.83
CA VAL A 137 -13.69 -3.53 -5.08
C VAL A 137 -13.92 -4.77 -5.92
N GLU A 138 -15.07 -4.87 -6.60
CA GLU A 138 -15.36 -6.00 -7.50
C GLU A 138 -14.39 -6.07 -8.67
N LYS A 139 -14.04 -4.93 -9.30
CA LYS A 139 -12.99 -4.89 -10.34
C LYS A 139 -11.65 -5.45 -9.84
N MET A 140 -11.27 -5.16 -8.60
CA MET A 140 -10.05 -5.74 -8.02
C MET A 140 -10.20 -7.23 -7.75
N ARG A 141 -11.35 -7.70 -7.26
CA ARG A 141 -11.62 -9.13 -7.07
C ARG A 141 -11.52 -9.90 -8.38
N GLU A 142 -12.08 -9.36 -9.46
CA GLU A 142 -11.97 -9.92 -10.81
C GLU A 142 -10.52 -9.97 -11.28
N ALA A 143 -9.75 -8.88 -11.11
CA ALA A 143 -8.34 -8.84 -11.48
C ALA A 143 -7.49 -9.87 -10.70
N ILE A 144 -7.75 -10.03 -9.39
CA ILE A 144 -7.10 -11.04 -8.55
C ILE A 144 -7.46 -12.46 -9.01
N LYS A 145 -8.74 -12.72 -9.30
CA LYS A 145 -9.23 -14.01 -9.79
C LYS A 145 -8.59 -14.36 -11.13
N ALA A 146 -8.56 -13.41 -12.06
CA ALA A 146 -7.93 -13.57 -13.38
C ALA A 146 -6.43 -13.84 -13.28
N ALA A 147 -5.75 -13.26 -12.29
CA ALA A 147 -4.34 -13.50 -12.00
C ALA A 147 -4.06 -14.89 -11.39
N GLY A 148 -5.09 -15.61 -10.89
CA GLY A 148 -4.90 -16.86 -10.15
C GLY A 148 -4.12 -16.68 -8.84
N GLY A 149 -4.11 -15.46 -8.29
CA GLY A 149 -3.34 -15.09 -7.11
C GLY A 149 -3.96 -15.57 -5.79
N LYS A 150 -3.20 -15.42 -4.69
CA LYS A 150 -3.63 -15.78 -3.31
C LYS A 150 -4.23 -14.60 -2.54
N SER A 151 -4.49 -13.50 -3.21
CA SER A 151 -4.97 -12.27 -2.57
C SER A 151 -6.49 -12.31 -2.43
N GLU A 152 -7.03 -11.60 -1.44
CA GLU A 152 -8.45 -11.58 -1.16
C GLU A 152 -8.87 -10.20 -0.64
N ILE A 153 -10.17 -9.88 -0.72
CA ILE A 153 -10.72 -8.65 -0.16
C ILE A 153 -11.91 -8.99 0.74
N ILE A 154 -11.81 -8.57 2.00
CA ILE A 154 -12.89 -8.57 2.98
C ILE A 154 -13.57 -7.20 2.96
N VAL A 155 -14.90 -7.21 2.84
CA VAL A 155 -15.74 -6.02 2.95
C VAL A 155 -16.48 -6.05 4.28
N TYR A 156 -16.28 -5.01 5.10
CA TYR A 156 -17.02 -4.80 6.35
C TYR A 156 -18.30 -4.01 6.04
N PRO A 157 -19.49 -4.55 6.32
CA PRO A 157 -20.75 -3.97 5.84
C PRO A 157 -21.11 -2.61 6.46
N ASN A 158 -20.52 -2.25 7.61
CA ASN A 158 -20.91 -1.09 8.41
C ASN A 158 -19.80 -0.07 8.58
#